data_AF-A0A520W1G8-F1
#
_entry.id   AF-A0A520W1G8-F1
#
_cell.length_a   1.000
_cell.length_b   1.000
_cell.length_c   1.000
_cell.angle_alpha   90.00
_cell.angle_beta   90.00
_cell.angle_gamma   90.00
#
_symmetry.space_group_name_H-M   'P 1'
#
loop_
_entity.id
_entity.type
_entity.pdbx_description
1 polymer ?
#
loop_
_entity_poly.entity_id
_entity_poly.type
_entity_poly.pdbx_seq_one_letter_code
_entity_poly.pdbx_strand_id
1 'polypeptide(L)' 'MKRKIDKLGRVVVPKSLRNAIGVGLDDEISMTLSGDNIVISKATGICALCNRDKTFLQVNKKQICKTCYKKINSVES' A
#
# COMPACT_ATOMS: atom_id res chain seq x y z
N MET A 1 -19.84 3.27 10.90
CA MET A 1 -20.48 2.26 10.02
C MET A 1 -20.04 0.88 10.46
N LYS A 2 -20.95 -0.07 10.63
CA LYS A 2 -20.64 -1.46 11.01
C LYS A 2 -20.98 -2.39 9.85
N ARG A 3 -20.13 -3.38 9.56
CA ARG A 3 -20.36 -4.41 8.55
C ARG A 3 -20.20 -5.77 9.21
N LYS A 4 -21.11 -6.69 8.90
CA LYS A 4 -20.99 -8.08 9.35
C LYS A 4 -19.94 -8.78 8.48
N ILE A 5 -19.24 -9.71 9.12
CA ILE A 5 -18.41 -10.69 8.43
C ILE A 5 -19.37 -11.74 7.85
N ASP A 6 -19.14 -12.15 6.61
CA ASP A 6 -19.95 -13.22 6.00
C ASP A 6 -19.53 -14.61 6.52
N LYS A 7 -20.19 -15.67 6.02
CA LYS A 7 -19.91 -17.05 6.44
C LYS A 7 -18.49 -17.53 6.12
N LEU A 8 -17.77 -16.83 5.24
CA LEU A 8 -16.42 -17.18 4.79
C LEU A 8 -15.35 -16.28 5.42
N GLY A 9 -15.71 -15.40 6.35
CA GLY A 9 -14.74 -14.50 6.98
C GLY A 9 -14.46 -13.21 6.22
N ARG A 10 -15.24 -12.87 5.17
CA ARG A 10 -15.00 -11.68 4.34
C ARG A 10 -15.73 -10.46 4.89
N VAL A 11 -15.16 -9.28 4.67
CA VAL A 11 -15.78 -7.98 4.97
C VAL A 11 -15.85 -7.11 3.72
N VAL A 12 -16.96 -6.40 3.52
CA VAL A 12 -17.13 -5.47 2.40
C VAL A 12 -16.52 -4.12 2.76
N VAL A 13 -15.56 -3.64 1.96
CA VAL A 13 -15.03 -2.28 2.03
C VAL A 13 -15.90 -1.36 1.18
N PRO A 14 -16.62 -0.37 1.77
CA PRO A 14 -17.55 0.46 1.01
C PRO A 14 -16.84 1.42 0.05
N LYS A 15 -17.56 1.83 -1.00
CA LYS A 15 -17.03 2.65 -2.10
C LYS A 15 -16.32 3.93 -1.61
N SER A 16 -16.85 4.61 -0.61
CA SER A 16 -16.24 5.81 -0.04
C SER A 16 -14.85 5.56 0.56
N LEU A 17 -14.68 4.46 1.30
CA LEU A 17 -13.39 4.08 1.87
C LEU A 17 -12.41 3.64 0.78
N ARG A 18 -12.86 2.86 -0.21
CA ARG A 18 -12.03 2.46 -1.36
C ARG A 18 -11.49 3.69 -2.10
N ASN A 19 -12.33 4.68 -2.35
CA ASN A 19 -11.92 5.93 -2.98
C ASN A 19 -10.90 6.69 -2.13
N ALA A 20 -11.09 6.73 -0.80
CA ALA A 20 -10.17 7.42 0.11
C ALA A 20 -8.77 6.81 0.13
N ILE A 21 -8.64 5.49 -0.04
CA ILE A 21 -7.33 4.80 -0.12
C ILE A 21 -6.88 4.51 -1.56
N GLY A 22 -7.65 4.98 -2.57
CA GLY A 22 -7.34 4.81 -3.98
C GLY A 22 -7.29 3.36 -4.46
N VAL A 23 -8.14 2.46 -3.91
CA VAL A 23 -8.21 1.04 -4.30
C VAL A 23 -9.35 0.81 -5.30
N GLY A 24 -9.00 0.28 -6.47
CA GLY A 24 -9.91 -0.06 -7.57
C GLY A 24 -10.40 -1.51 -7.57
N LEU A 25 -10.99 -1.91 -8.69
CA LEU A 25 -11.19 -3.33 -9.02
C LEU A 25 -9.83 -3.97 -9.29
N ASP A 26 -9.62 -5.22 -8.86
CA ASP A 26 -8.37 -5.99 -9.05
C ASP A 26 -7.10 -5.42 -8.39
N ASP A 27 -7.20 -4.32 -7.65
CA ASP A 27 -6.10 -3.77 -6.86
C ASP A 27 -5.80 -4.67 -5.65
N GLU A 28 -4.52 -4.96 -5.43
CA GLU A 28 -4.06 -5.66 -4.24
C GLU A 28 -4.12 -4.76 -2.99
N ILE A 29 -4.41 -5.38 -1.86
CA ILE A 29 -4.55 -4.71 -0.56
C ILE A 29 -3.63 -5.41 0.44
N SER A 30 -2.86 -4.62 1.18
CA SER A 30 -2.05 -5.12 2.29
C SER A 30 -2.85 -5.04 3.59
N MET A 31 -2.88 -6.14 4.34
CA MET A 31 -3.51 -6.23 5.66
C MET A 31 -2.44 -6.49 6.72
N THR A 32 -2.42 -5.68 7.77
CA THR A 32 -1.46 -5.79 8.87
C THR A 32 -2.17 -5.65 10.22
N LEU A 33 -1.61 -6.26 11.27
CA LEU A 33 -2.10 -6.08 12.63
C LEU A 33 -1.40 -4.91 13.31
N SER A 34 -2.17 -4.09 14.03
CA SER A 34 -1.68 -3.00 14.87
C SER A 34 -2.44 -3.02 16.19
N GLY A 35 -1.86 -3.70 17.19
CA GLY A 35 -2.57 -4.09 18.40
C GLY A 35 -3.78 -4.96 18.05
N ASP A 36 -4.96 -4.57 18.54
CA ASP A 36 -6.23 -5.25 18.26
C ASP A 36 -6.90 -4.80 16.95
N ASN A 37 -6.22 -3.97 16.15
CA ASN A 37 -6.78 -3.41 14.91
C ASN A 37 -6.21 -4.11 13.68
N ILE A 38 -7.09 -4.40 12.70
CA ILE A 38 -6.68 -4.74 11.34
C ILE A 38 -6.54 -3.45 10.55
N VAL A 39 -5.31 -3.14 10.13
CA VAL A 39 -5.00 -2.00 9.28
C VAL A 39 -4.99 -2.46 7.82
N ILE A 40 -5.83 -1.83 7.01
CA ILE A 40 -5.97 -2.11 5.57
C ILE A 40 -5.34 -0.94 4.81
N SER A 41 -4.43 -1.23 3.88
CA SER A 41 -3.80 -0.21 3.03
C SER A 41 -3.66 -0.71 1.60
N LYS A 42 -3.62 0.22 0.63
CA LYS A 42 -3.30 -0.14 -0.76
C LYS A 42 -1.96 -0.87 -0.78
N ALA A 43 -1.89 -2.02 -1.44
CA ALA A 43 -0.62 -2.70 -1.64
C ALA A 43 0.24 -1.82 -2.56
N THR A 44 1.16 -1.08 -1.96
CA THR A 44 2.24 -0.46 -2.69
C THR A 44 3.35 -1.48 -2.74
N GLY A 45 3.89 -1.76 -3.92
CA GLY A 45 5.06 -2.62 -4.01
C GLY A 45 6.24 -2.03 -3.22
N ILE A 46 7.25 -2.86 -3.06
CA ILE A 46 8.42 -2.56 -2.25
C ILE A 46 9.44 -1.85 -3.13
N CYS A 47 10.22 -0.94 -2.56
CA CYS A 47 11.30 -0.30 -3.29
C CYS A 47 12.25 -1.35 -3.90
N ALA A 48 12.38 -1.36 -5.22
CA ALA A 48 13.23 -2.25 -5.99
C ALA A 48 14.73 -2.11 -5.70
N LEU A 49 15.14 -1.09 -4.93
CA LEU A 49 16.53 -0.84 -4.56
C LEU A 49 16.86 -1.33 -3.14
N CYS A 50 15.99 -1.07 -2.17
CA CYS A 50 16.25 -1.46 -0.78
C CYS A 50 15.41 -2.65 -0.29
N ASN A 51 14.41 -3.09 -1.07
CA ASN A 51 13.47 -4.17 -0.77
C ASN A 51 12.83 -4.07 0.64
N ARG A 52 12.70 -2.86 1.18
CA ARG A 52 12.19 -2.64 2.54
C ARG A 52 11.14 -1.55 2.59
N ASP A 53 11.47 -0.39 2.07
CA ASP A 53 10.63 0.79 2.23
C ASP A 53 9.46 0.79 1.23
N LYS A 54 8.36 1.42 1.66
CA LYS A 54 7.22 1.71 0.81
C LYS A 54 7.63 2.58 -0.38
N THR A 55 7.05 2.27 -1.52
CA THR A 55 7.27 2.98 -2.77
C THR A 55 6.74 4.41 -2.69
N PHE A 56 7.55 5.33 -3.19
CA PHE A 56 7.26 6.76 -3.27
C PHE A 56 7.05 7.20 -4.71
N LEU A 57 7.78 6.62 -5.66
CA LEU A 57 7.69 6.91 -7.09
C LEU A 57 7.90 5.65 -7.92
N GLN A 58 7.33 5.63 -9.11
CA GLN A 58 7.52 4.54 -10.09
C GLN A 58 8.26 5.07 -11.30
N VAL A 59 9.41 4.46 -11.63
CA VAL A 59 10.23 4.77 -12.80
C VAL A 59 10.41 3.51 -13.61
N ASN A 60 9.96 3.52 -14.86
CA ASN A 60 10.15 2.43 -15.81
C ASN A 60 9.71 1.05 -15.26
N LYS A 61 8.52 1.00 -14.64
CA LYS A 61 7.94 -0.15 -13.92
C LYS A 61 8.69 -0.60 -12.65
N LYS A 62 9.79 0.05 -12.28
CA LYS A 62 10.44 -0.14 -10.98
C LYS A 62 9.87 0.83 -9.97
N GLN A 63 9.65 0.32 -8.78
CA GLN A 63 9.11 1.09 -7.68
C GLN A 63 10.26 1.53 -6.76
N ILE A 64 10.34 2.82 -6.41
CA ILE A 64 11.46 3.39 -5.63
C ILE A 64 10.90 4.14 -4.43
N CYS A 65 11.46 3.91 -3.23
CA CYS A 65 11.11 4.65 -2.02
C CYS A 65 11.78 6.03 -1.97
N LYS A 66 11.25 6.90 -1.10
CA LYS A 66 11.76 8.25 -0.89
C LYS A 66 13.21 8.26 -0.41
N THR A 67 13.61 7.27 0.39
CA THR A 67 14.96 7.09 0.92
C THR A 67 15.97 6.80 -0.19
N CYS A 68 15.65 5.85 -1.08
CA CYS A 68 16.51 5.51 -2.21
C CYS A 68 16.54 6.63 -3.26
N TYR A 69 15.41 7.30 -3.50
CA TYR A 69 15.38 8.48 -4.38
C TYR A 69 16.33 9.57 -3.90
N LYS A 70 16.27 9.93 -2.60
CA LYS A 70 17.19 10.92 -2.03
C LYS A 70 18.67 10.52 -2.18
N LYS A 71 18.99 9.24 -1.98
CA LYS A 71 20.36 8.72 -2.16
C LYS A 71 20.84 8.86 -3.60
N ILE A 72 19.99 8.55 -4.58
CA ILE A 72 20.33 8.74 -6.00
C ILE A 72 20.58 10.21 -6.29
N ASN A 73 19.67 11.08 -5.84
CA ASN A 73 19.76 12.52 -6.09
C ASN A 73 20.95 13.20 -5.38
N SER A 74 21.49 12.58 -4.32
CA SER A 74 22.71 13.05 -3.62
C SER A 74 24.02 12.54 -4.22
N VAL A 75 23.98 11.59 -5.17
CA VAL A 75 25.19 11.05 -5.83
C VAL A 75 25.54 11.82 -7.11
N GLU A 76 24.59 12.57 -7.68
CA GLU A 76 24.81 13.43 -8.85
C GLU A 76 25.16 14.89 -8.49
N SER A 77 25.80 15.14 -7.35
CA SER A 77 26.28 16.48 -6.94
C SER A 77 27.77 16.49 -6.68
#